data_AF-A0A2S1M0K9-F1
#
_entry.id   AF-A0A2S1M0K9-F1
#
_cell.length_a   1.000
_cell.length_b   1.000
_cell.length_c   1.000
_cell.angle_alpha   90.00
_cell.angle_beta   90.00
_cell.angle_gamma   90.00
#
_symmetry.space_group_name_H-M   'P 1'
#
loop_
_entity.id
_entity.type
_entity.pdbx_description
1 polymer ?
#
loop_
_entity_poly.entity_id
_entity_poly.type
_entity_poly.pdbx_seq_one_letter_code
_entity_poly.pdbx_strand_id
1 'polypeptide(L)'
;MTNSFTLDLQTYKGVREGLKWFLGNKYKEFEKLLVKYMFGEDELQEELTLQYIEETLNIDWYNIDLNDLWIKIYHFTTRANKEEAFVEIQSLFYLLSNDTTFREFFRYHGVEFDLDKSSLKVNGEMHNLLEVNNLANEALRWIHTKLYTDSEVWGFVRVLDIREYNSDFPERPEFVSHVAKLLKDDGFLIDDWNKRYGNPYVIEFKQPLYAVHISSNFILSKNDFMKEKYLDEKEFELMQNEYDLEKKKGLFRLLLTIFMDNLSRDGLSELASNHDETRRRLLRNSSIKRLYGGLGEMICAVVSKNINVPRNKILKVWEFEEFQKNAMKDNGYL
;
A
#
# COMPACT_ATOMS: atom_id res chain seq x y z
N MET A 1 -9.81 -3.19 27.28
CA MET A 1 -9.16 -3.07 25.96
C MET A 1 -10.23 -3.38 24.94
N THR A 2 -10.77 -2.36 24.28
CA THR A 2 -11.60 -2.54 23.09
C THR A 2 -10.76 -3.27 22.05
N ASN A 3 -11.26 -4.37 21.49
CA ASN A 3 -10.54 -5.16 20.49
C ASN A 3 -10.37 -4.31 19.23
N SER A 4 -9.21 -3.68 19.05
CA SER A 4 -8.87 -2.92 17.84
C SER A 4 -8.91 -3.85 16.62
N PHE A 5 -9.69 -3.50 15.61
CA PHE A 5 -9.76 -4.27 14.36
C PHE A 5 -8.54 -3.97 13.48
N THR A 6 -7.98 -4.99 12.84
CA THR A 6 -6.85 -4.85 11.90
C THR A 6 -7.32 -5.21 10.50
N LEU A 7 -7.40 -4.22 9.64
CA LEU A 7 -7.76 -4.33 8.24
C LEU A 7 -6.65 -5.02 7.44
N ASP A 8 -7.04 -5.99 6.63
CA ASP A 8 -6.18 -6.74 5.74
C ASP A 8 -6.79 -6.66 4.34
N LEU A 9 -6.13 -5.91 3.45
CA LEU A 9 -6.57 -5.70 2.06
C LEU A 9 -5.92 -6.69 1.08
N GLN A 10 -5.05 -7.57 1.58
CA GLN A 10 -4.35 -8.57 0.79
C GLN A 10 -5.21 -9.80 0.56
N THR A 11 -5.94 -10.24 1.59
CA THR A 11 -6.69 -11.51 1.55
C THR A 11 -8.19 -11.28 1.38
N TYR A 12 -8.86 -12.18 0.65
CA TYR A 12 -10.32 -12.15 0.52
C TYR A 12 -11.03 -12.16 1.90
N LYS A 13 -10.57 -13.00 2.82
CA LYS A 13 -11.09 -13.06 4.19
C LYS A 13 -10.90 -11.73 4.92
N GLY A 14 -9.73 -11.11 4.81
CA GLY A 14 -9.42 -9.82 5.43
C GLY A 14 -10.35 -8.71 4.95
N VAL A 15 -10.56 -8.62 3.64
CA VAL A 15 -11.46 -7.65 3.00
C VAL A 15 -12.91 -7.88 3.44
N ARG A 16 -13.35 -9.14 3.48
CA ARG A 16 -14.68 -9.51 3.95
C ARG A 16 -14.91 -9.10 5.41
N GLU A 17 -13.95 -9.37 6.29
CA GLU A 17 -14.03 -8.94 7.69
C GLU A 17 -13.98 -7.40 7.82
N GLY A 18 -13.28 -6.71 6.92
CA GLY A 18 -13.30 -5.25 6.81
C GLY A 18 -14.69 -4.71 6.47
N LEU A 19 -15.37 -5.29 5.48
CA LEU A 19 -16.75 -4.94 5.14
C LEU A 19 -17.72 -5.25 6.30
N LYS A 20 -17.54 -6.38 6.99
CA LYS A 20 -18.31 -6.70 8.22
C LYS A 20 -18.12 -5.65 9.30
N TRP A 21 -16.88 -5.20 9.49
CA TRP A 21 -16.57 -4.17 10.47
C TRP A 21 -17.24 -2.84 10.12
N PHE A 22 -17.19 -2.41 8.85
CA PHE A 22 -17.85 -1.19 8.38
C PHE A 22 -19.39 -1.24 8.51
N LEU A 23 -19.99 -2.38 8.16
CA LEU A 23 -21.45 -2.52 8.09
C LEU A 23 -22.08 -3.00 9.39
N GLY A 24 -21.30 -3.57 10.31
CA GLY A 24 -21.77 -4.11 11.58
C GLY A 24 -22.92 -5.12 11.38
N ASN A 25 -24.06 -4.85 12.01
CA ASN A 25 -25.26 -5.69 11.91
C ASN A 25 -25.89 -5.72 10.50
N LYS A 26 -25.62 -4.72 9.66
CA LYS A 26 -26.13 -4.61 8.28
C LYS A 26 -25.39 -5.49 7.29
N TYR A 27 -24.27 -6.11 7.69
CA TYR A 27 -23.49 -6.96 6.78
C TYR A 27 -24.31 -8.12 6.20
N LYS A 28 -25.20 -8.74 6.99
CA LYS A 28 -26.07 -9.82 6.48
C LYS A 28 -27.08 -9.32 5.44
N GLU A 29 -27.52 -8.08 5.56
CA GLU A 29 -28.43 -7.44 4.59
C GLU A 29 -27.67 -7.09 3.31
N PHE A 30 -26.42 -6.64 3.44
CA PHE A 30 -25.51 -6.48 2.32
C PHE A 30 -25.26 -7.80 1.57
N GLU A 31 -24.99 -8.91 2.27
CA GLU A 31 -24.85 -10.23 1.62
C GLU A 31 -26.13 -10.62 0.85
N LYS A 32 -27.32 -10.38 1.42
CA LYS A 32 -28.59 -10.63 0.72
C LYS A 32 -28.77 -9.71 -0.49
N LEU A 33 -28.40 -8.44 -0.37
CA LEU A 33 -28.42 -7.47 -1.46
C LEU A 33 -27.54 -7.93 -2.61
N LEU A 34 -26.31 -8.38 -2.32
CA LEU A 34 -25.40 -8.93 -3.32
C LEU A 34 -25.95 -10.20 -3.97
N VAL A 35 -26.52 -11.11 -3.18
CA VAL A 35 -27.15 -12.33 -3.74
C VAL A 35 -28.30 -11.97 -4.67
N LYS A 36 -29.17 -11.03 -4.26
CA LYS A 36 -30.23 -10.53 -5.16
C LYS A 36 -29.62 -9.87 -6.39
N TYR A 37 -28.53 -9.11 -6.22
CA TYR A 37 -27.84 -8.44 -7.31
C TYR A 37 -27.28 -9.40 -8.36
N MET A 38 -26.70 -10.50 -7.88
CA MET A 38 -25.98 -11.47 -8.70
C MET A 38 -26.88 -12.58 -9.26
N PHE A 39 -27.98 -12.92 -8.56
CA PHE A 39 -28.82 -14.08 -8.89
C PHE A 39 -30.31 -13.74 -9.09
N GLY A 40 -30.70 -12.48 -8.99
CA GLY A 40 -32.07 -12.02 -9.24
C GLY A 40 -32.49 -12.24 -10.69
N GLU A 41 -33.75 -12.63 -10.88
CA GLU A 41 -34.35 -12.81 -12.23
C GLU A 41 -34.79 -11.47 -12.84
N ASP A 42 -34.97 -10.44 -12.01
CA ASP A 42 -35.25 -9.08 -12.46
C ASP A 42 -33.95 -8.45 -12.97
N GLU A 43 -33.96 -7.93 -14.20
CA GLU A 43 -32.92 -7.01 -14.66
C GLU A 43 -32.87 -5.85 -13.67
N LEU A 44 -31.89 -5.87 -12.78
CA LEU A 44 -31.63 -4.74 -11.91
C LEU A 44 -31.26 -3.56 -12.80
N GLN A 45 -32.14 -2.56 -12.82
CA GLN A 45 -31.97 -1.37 -13.65
C GLN A 45 -30.86 -0.46 -13.12
N GLU A 46 -30.44 -0.65 -11.86
CA GLU A 46 -29.46 0.19 -11.19
C GLU A 46 -28.12 -0.53 -11.01
N GLU A 47 -27.04 0.20 -11.25
CA GLU A 47 -25.68 -0.23 -11.00
C GLU A 47 -25.43 -0.36 -9.49
N LEU A 48 -24.72 -1.41 -9.04
CA LEU A 48 -24.38 -1.61 -7.63
C LEU A 48 -23.32 -0.58 -7.20
N THR A 49 -23.68 0.68 -7.09
CA THR A 49 -22.78 1.77 -6.68
C THR A 49 -22.74 1.92 -5.16
N LEU A 50 -21.78 2.71 -4.65
CA LEU A 50 -21.76 3.11 -3.24
C LEU A 50 -23.08 3.77 -2.84
N GLN A 51 -23.58 4.70 -3.66
CA GLN A 51 -24.83 5.41 -3.39
C GLN A 51 -26.02 4.45 -3.22
N TYR A 52 -26.16 3.49 -4.14
CA TYR A 52 -27.21 2.48 -4.07
C TYR A 52 -27.13 1.64 -2.77
N ILE A 53 -25.92 1.23 -2.37
CA ILE A 53 -25.70 0.48 -1.13
C ILE A 53 -26.01 1.35 0.10
N GLU A 54 -25.56 2.61 0.10
CA GLU A 54 -25.80 3.58 1.17
C GLU A 54 -27.30 3.78 1.41
N GLU A 55 -28.06 4.01 0.34
CA GLU A 55 -29.50 4.24 0.39
C GLU A 55 -30.25 2.97 0.81
N THR A 56 -29.90 1.81 0.24
CA THR A 56 -30.56 0.53 0.52
C THR A 56 -30.34 0.05 1.94
N LEU A 57 -29.12 0.20 2.46
CA LEU A 57 -28.75 -0.26 3.82
C LEU A 57 -28.84 0.85 4.87
N ASN A 58 -29.17 2.08 4.45
CA ASN A 58 -29.23 3.28 5.29
C ASN A 58 -27.95 3.45 6.14
N ILE A 59 -26.76 3.40 5.52
CA ILE A 59 -25.47 3.39 6.24
C ILE A 59 -25.27 4.72 6.99
N ASP A 60 -25.01 4.63 8.31
CA ASP A 60 -24.69 5.79 9.13
C ASP A 60 -23.17 5.94 9.24
N TRP A 61 -22.60 6.74 8.34
CA TRP A 61 -21.16 7.01 8.28
C TRP A 61 -20.62 7.75 9.50
N TYR A 62 -21.46 8.45 10.26
CA TYR A 62 -21.01 9.19 11.44
C TYR A 62 -20.68 8.27 12.61
N ASN A 63 -21.30 7.09 12.69
CA ASN A 63 -21.03 6.08 13.72
C ASN A 63 -19.80 5.22 13.45
N ILE A 64 -19.18 5.34 12.27
CA ILE A 64 -17.98 4.57 11.91
C ILE A 64 -16.75 5.35 12.36
N ASP A 65 -16.05 4.87 13.39
CA ASP A 65 -14.82 5.50 13.90
C ASP A 65 -13.57 4.81 13.36
N LEU A 66 -12.74 5.56 12.61
CA LEU A 66 -11.50 5.08 12.04
C LEU A 66 -10.31 5.15 13.00
N ASN A 67 -10.45 5.78 14.18
CA ASN A 67 -9.32 5.98 15.11
C ASN A 67 -8.79 4.67 15.70
N ASP A 68 -9.68 3.70 15.94
CA ASP A 68 -9.32 2.37 16.45
C ASP A 68 -9.01 1.35 15.34
N LEU A 69 -9.03 1.79 14.08
CA LEU A 69 -8.75 0.95 12.92
C LEU A 69 -7.25 0.85 12.67
N TRP A 70 -6.74 -0.38 12.68
CA TRP A 70 -5.37 -0.69 12.27
C TRP A 70 -5.39 -1.22 10.84
N ILE A 71 -4.28 -1.11 10.14
CA ILE A 71 -4.11 -1.67 8.79
C ILE A 71 -2.81 -2.47 8.72
N LYS A 72 -2.87 -3.62 8.03
CA LYS A 72 -1.69 -4.41 7.68
C LYS A 72 -0.95 -3.79 6.52
N ILE A 73 0.38 -3.79 6.63
CA ILE A 73 1.29 -3.26 5.61
C ILE A 73 2.41 -4.28 5.40
N TYR A 74 2.81 -4.45 4.15
CA TYR A 74 3.89 -5.32 3.69
C TYR A 74 5.05 -4.45 3.24
N HIS A 75 6.13 -4.41 4.04
CA HIS A 75 7.36 -3.73 3.73
C HIS A 75 8.36 -4.70 3.11
N PHE A 76 8.84 -4.38 1.91
CA PHE A 76 9.90 -5.15 1.25
C PHE A 76 11.24 -4.60 1.70
N THR A 77 12.05 -5.45 2.31
CA THR A 77 13.27 -5.01 3.00
C THR A 77 14.52 -5.56 2.36
N THR A 78 15.60 -4.82 2.52
CA THR A 78 16.94 -5.11 2.01
C THR A 78 17.84 -5.60 3.14
N ARG A 79 17.29 -6.33 4.11
CA ARG A 79 18.06 -6.95 5.21
C ARG A 79 18.75 -8.21 4.69
N ALA A 80 19.96 -8.48 5.19
CA ALA A 80 20.77 -9.60 4.71
C ALA A 80 20.29 -10.97 5.22
N ASN A 81 19.49 -10.98 6.30
CA ASN A 81 18.95 -12.20 6.91
C ASN A 81 17.61 -11.93 7.60
N LYS A 82 16.94 -13.03 7.98
CA LYS A 82 15.61 -13.02 8.59
C LYS A 82 15.60 -12.40 9.98
N GLU A 83 16.64 -12.60 10.76
CA GLU A 83 16.78 -12.07 12.12
C GLU A 83 16.79 -10.54 12.11
N GLU A 84 17.52 -9.93 11.17
CA GLU A 84 17.55 -8.49 10.94
C GLU A 84 16.19 -7.92 10.47
N ALA A 85 15.38 -8.73 9.79
CA ALA A 85 14.03 -8.34 9.37
C ALA A 85 13.02 -8.26 10.53
N PHE A 86 13.35 -8.77 11.73
CA PHE A 86 12.55 -8.55 12.95
C PHE A 86 12.97 -7.33 13.76
N VAL A 87 13.90 -6.53 13.26
CA VAL A 87 14.31 -5.25 13.86
C VAL A 87 13.36 -4.13 13.42
N GLU A 88 13.35 -3.02 14.15
CA GLU A 88 12.58 -1.82 13.82
C GLU A 88 12.81 -1.37 12.36
N ILE A 89 11.71 -1.04 11.67
CA ILE A 89 11.76 -0.44 10.33
C ILE A 89 12.02 1.06 10.50
N GLN A 90 13.00 1.55 9.75
CA GLN A 90 13.55 2.90 9.85
C GLN A 90 13.52 3.55 8.46
N SER A 91 13.38 4.89 8.42
CA SER A 91 13.41 5.63 7.16
C SER A 91 14.78 5.59 6.48
N LEU A 92 14.80 5.78 5.17
CA LEU A 92 16.03 5.92 4.37
C LEU A 92 16.98 6.97 4.97
N PHE A 93 16.43 8.09 5.44
CA PHE A 93 17.20 9.15 6.08
C PHE A 93 17.90 8.62 7.34
N TYR A 94 17.18 7.90 8.22
CA TYR A 94 17.77 7.29 9.40
C TYR A 94 18.87 6.29 9.04
N LEU A 95 18.61 5.42 8.06
CA LEU A 95 19.54 4.38 7.64
C LEU A 95 20.87 4.95 7.14
N LEU A 96 20.85 6.10 6.46
CA LEU A 96 22.05 6.74 5.92
C LEU A 96 22.76 7.67 6.93
N SER A 97 22.05 8.22 7.90
CA SER A 97 22.62 9.12 8.92
C SER A 97 23.28 8.38 10.08
N ASN A 98 22.81 7.18 10.41
CA ASN A 98 23.26 6.42 11.58
C ASN A 98 24.24 5.30 11.22
N ASP A 99 24.90 4.72 12.22
CA ASP A 99 25.75 3.54 12.03
C ASP A 99 24.89 2.31 11.73
N THR A 100 24.69 2.05 10.44
CA THR A 100 23.87 0.93 9.96
C THR A 100 24.62 0.16 8.88
N THR A 101 24.28 -1.11 8.70
CA THR A 101 24.82 -1.95 7.61
C THR A 101 24.56 -1.35 6.22
N PHE A 102 23.47 -0.60 6.06
CA PHE A 102 23.13 0.09 4.82
C PHE A 102 24.06 1.28 4.55
N ARG A 103 24.40 2.07 5.58
CA ARG A 103 25.40 3.14 5.46
C ARG A 103 26.79 2.58 5.19
N GLU A 104 27.18 1.53 5.91
CA GLU A 104 28.48 0.88 5.73
C GLU A 104 28.63 0.27 4.33
N PHE A 105 27.54 -0.26 3.76
CA PHE A 105 27.52 -0.70 2.37
C PHE A 105 27.91 0.43 1.41
N PHE A 106 27.30 1.62 1.52
CA PHE A 106 27.66 2.74 0.64
C PHE A 106 29.09 3.26 0.89
N ARG A 107 29.53 3.31 2.14
CA ARG A 107 30.90 3.71 2.50
C ARG A 107 31.95 2.80 1.86
N TYR A 108 31.70 1.49 1.87
CA TYR A 108 32.56 0.52 1.20
C TYR A 108 32.71 0.79 -0.30
N HIS A 109 31.67 1.33 -0.94
CA HIS A 109 31.65 1.72 -2.36
C HIS A 109 32.05 3.19 -2.60
N GLY A 110 32.68 3.85 -1.62
CA GLY A 110 33.20 5.22 -1.77
C GLY A 110 32.13 6.31 -1.68
N VAL A 111 30.96 6.01 -1.11
CA VAL A 111 29.84 6.94 -0.95
C VAL A 111 29.58 7.21 0.54
N GLU A 112 29.72 8.47 0.96
CA GLU A 112 29.50 8.86 2.35
C GLU A 112 28.42 9.96 2.43
N PHE A 113 27.35 9.68 3.16
CA PHE A 113 26.28 10.64 3.42
C PHE A 113 26.56 11.38 4.75
N ASP A 114 26.53 12.71 4.69
CA ASP A 114 26.49 13.63 5.84
C ASP A 114 25.23 14.50 5.67
N LEU A 115 24.09 13.92 6.06
CA LEU A 115 22.76 14.50 5.86
C LEU A 115 22.49 15.68 6.79
N ASP A 116 23.17 15.80 7.93
CA ASP A 116 23.08 16.96 8.82
C ASP A 116 23.61 18.23 8.15
N LYS A 117 24.60 18.09 7.25
CA LYS A 117 25.13 19.16 6.42
C LYS A 117 24.58 19.13 4.99
N SER A 118 23.60 18.27 4.73
CA SER A 118 23.05 18.02 3.39
C SER A 118 24.12 17.80 2.32
N SER A 119 25.15 17.02 2.66
CA SER A 119 26.29 16.78 1.76
C SER A 119 26.49 15.29 1.49
N LEU A 120 26.97 15.00 0.29
CA LEU A 120 27.26 13.66 -0.21
C LEU A 120 28.69 13.64 -0.74
N LYS A 121 29.53 12.77 -0.20
CA LYS A 121 30.88 12.53 -0.69
C LYS A 121 30.88 11.31 -1.59
N VAL A 122 31.43 11.44 -2.79
CA VAL A 122 31.55 10.34 -3.76
C VAL A 122 32.99 10.28 -4.23
N ASN A 123 33.69 9.18 -3.95
CA ASN A 123 35.10 8.98 -4.30
C ASN A 123 36.02 10.15 -3.90
N GLY A 124 35.72 10.82 -2.78
CA GLY A 124 36.48 11.98 -2.29
C GLY A 124 35.94 13.34 -2.74
N GLU A 125 35.08 13.40 -3.75
CA GLU A 125 34.43 14.63 -4.21
C GLU A 125 33.20 14.95 -3.35
N MET A 126 33.09 16.20 -2.90
CA MET A 126 31.97 16.67 -2.08
C MET A 126 30.89 17.32 -2.94
N HIS A 127 29.66 16.85 -2.81
CA HIS A 127 28.47 17.43 -3.45
C HIS A 127 27.53 18.00 -2.39
N ASN A 128 27.05 19.22 -2.59
CA ASN A 128 25.99 19.81 -1.78
C ASN A 128 24.63 19.41 -2.38
N LEU A 129 23.80 18.71 -1.59
CA LEU A 129 22.50 18.20 -2.02
C LEU A 129 21.43 19.30 -2.12
N LEU A 130 21.61 20.46 -1.47
CA LEU A 130 20.65 21.58 -1.52
C LEU A 130 20.94 22.60 -2.63
N GLU A 131 22.12 22.54 -3.24
CA GLU A 131 22.49 23.47 -4.30
C GLU A 131 21.83 23.07 -5.62
N VAL A 132 20.81 23.83 -6.00
CA VAL A 132 20.01 23.64 -7.22
C VAL A 132 20.88 23.58 -8.49
N ASN A 133 22.01 24.29 -8.52
CA ASN A 133 22.96 24.27 -9.63
C ASN A 133 23.73 22.93 -9.75
N ASN A 134 23.92 22.19 -8.65
CA ASN A 134 24.53 20.85 -8.66
C ASN A 134 23.52 19.76 -9.10
N LEU A 135 22.22 20.06 -9.08
CA LEU A 135 21.16 19.14 -9.53
C LEU A 135 21.00 19.10 -11.07
N ALA A 136 21.89 19.76 -11.83
CA ALA A 136 22.03 19.51 -13.26
C ALA A 136 22.42 18.04 -13.55
N ASN A 137 23.08 17.39 -12.58
CA ASN A 137 23.26 15.94 -12.58
C ASN A 137 21.95 15.26 -12.15
N GLU A 138 21.33 14.54 -13.07
CA GLU A 138 20.06 13.84 -12.85
C GLU A 138 20.12 12.87 -11.66
N ALA A 139 21.23 12.15 -11.46
CA ALA A 139 21.37 11.20 -10.35
C ALA A 139 21.37 11.91 -8.99
N LEU A 140 22.10 13.04 -8.87
CA LEU A 140 22.08 13.88 -7.66
C LEU A 140 20.69 14.45 -7.40
N ARG A 141 19.97 14.88 -8.45
CA ARG A 141 18.59 15.35 -8.35
C ARG A 141 17.67 14.28 -7.76
N TRP A 142 17.75 13.05 -8.26
CA TRP A 142 16.94 11.95 -7.74
C TRP A 142 17.30 11.58 -6.30
N ILE A 143 18.59 11.55 -5.95
CA ILE A 143 19.04 11.32 -4.56
C ILE A 143 18.48 12.40 -3.63
N HIS A 144 18.60 13.69 -4.00
CA HIS A 144 18.00 14.79 -3.24
C HIS A 144 16.49 14.60 -3.09
N THR A 145 15.79 14.34 -4.20
CA THR A 145 14.34 14.15 -4.21
C THR A 145 13.92 13.02 -3.27
N LYS A 146 14.57 11.85 -3.31
CA LYS A 146 14.25 10.74 -2.39
C LYS A 146 14.48 11.07 -0.92
N LEU A 147 15.56 11.79 -0.60
CA LEU A 147 15.90 12.12 0.78
C LEU A 147 15.03 13.24 1.35
N TYR A 148 14.77 14.29 0.58
CA TYR A 148 14.17 15.52 1.10
C TYR A 148 12.74 15.77 0.62
N THR A 149 12.40 15.42 -0.61
CA THR A 149 11.12 15.81 -1.22
C THR A 149 10.06 14.70 -1.22
N ASP A 150 10.39 13.52 -1.72
CA ASP A 150 9.43 12.41 -1.89
C ASP A 150 8.92 11.94 -0.55
N SER A 151 7.62 11.63 -0.48
CA SER A 151 7.11 10.84 0.64
C SER A 151 7.62 9.41 0.52
N GLU A 152 8.06 8.84 1.63
CA GLU A 152 8.63 7.49 1.61
C GLU A 152 7.51 6.46 1.53
N VAL A 153 7.59 5.57 0.54
CA VAL A 153 6.73 4.39 0.47
C VAL A 153 7.30 3.36 1.43
N TRP A 154 6.64 3.20 2.58
CA TRP A 154 7.07 2.22 3.57
C TRP A 154 6.63 0.81 3.23
N GLY A 155 5.60 0.66 2.41
CA GLY A 155 5.14 -0.65 2.00
C GLY A 155 3.81 -0.58 1.28
N PHE A 156 3.17 -1.72 1.23
CA PHE A 156 1.96 -1.93 0.45
C PHE A 156 0.88 -2.51 1.36
N VAL A 157 -0.36 -2.06 1.20
CA VAL A 157 -1.51 -2.66 1.91
C VAL A 157 -2.13 -3.79 1.09
N ARG A 158 -1.85 -3.80 -0.23
CA ARG A 158 -2.23 -4.85 -1.18
C ARG A 158 -1.16 -4.95 -2.27
N VAL A 159 -0.67 -6.16 -2.50
CA VAL A 159 0.30 -6.51 -3.55
C VAL A 159 -0.28 -7.64 -4.39
N LEU A 160 -0.35 -7.44 -5.71
CA LEU A 160 -0.68 -8.51 -6.64
C LEU A 160 0.61 -9.17 -7.12
N ASP A 161 1.48 -8.37 -7.74
CA ASP A 161 2.86 -8.69 -8.08
C ASP A 161 3.71 -7.46 -7.82
N ILE A 162 4.74 -7.59 -6.97
CA ILE A 162 5.60 -6.44 -6.64
C ILE A 162 6.39 -5.91 -7.85
N ARG A 163 6.58 -6.74 -8.87
CA ARG A 163 7.29 -6.37 -10.10
C ARG A 163 6.48 -5.40 -10.95
N GLU A 164 5.18 -5.28 -10.72
CA GLU A 164 4.38 -4.23 -11.34
C GLU A 164 4.75 -2.84 -10.79
N TYR A 165 5.22 -2.75 -9.53
CA TYR A 165 5.57 -1.47 -8.90
C TYR A 165 6.96 -1.02 -9.35
N ASN A 166 7.89 -1.97 -9.37
CA ASN A 166 9.22 -1.78 -9.91
C ASN A 166 9.68 -3.10 -10.51
N SER A 167 9.74 -3.17 -11.83
CA SER A 167 10.14 -4.38 -12.58
C SER A 167 11.51 -4.90 -12.18
N ASP A 168 12.36 -3.98 -11.71
CA ASP A 168 13.73 -4.29 -11.38
C ASP A 168 13.90 -4.56 -9.88
N PHE A 169 12.85 -4.46 -9.06
CA PHE A 169 12.94 -4.87 -7.65
C PHE A 169 12.89 -6.41 -7.54
N PRO A 170 13.76 -7.04 -6.73
CA PRO A 170 14.71 -6.46 -5.77
C PRO A 170 16.10 -6.09 -6.31
N GLU A 171 16.38 -6.40 -7.57
CA GLU A 171 17.72 -6.37 -8.15
C GLU A 171 18.30 -4.95 -8.34
N ARG A 172 17.46 -3.96 -8.67
CA ARG A 172 17.88 -2.57 -8.91
C ARG A 172 16.92 -1.56 -8.27
N PRO A 173 16.89 -1.46 -6.93
CA PRO A 173 16.09 -0.45 -6.26
C PRO A 173 16.48 0.94 -6.76
N GLU A 174 15.49 1.80 -6.98
CA GLU A 174 15.66 3.10 -7.62
C GLU A 174 16.75 3.95 -6.96
N PHE A 175 16.77 4.02 -5.62
CA PHE A 175 17.78 4.79 -4.89
C PHE A 175 19.20 4.27 -5.13
N VAL A 176 19.40 2.96 -5.07
CA VAL A 176 20.69 2.29 -5.30
C VAL A 176 21.17 2.53 -6.73
N SER A 177 20.25 2.43 -7.70
CA SER A 177 20.53 2.71 -9.11
C SER A 177 21.00 4.15 -9.35
N HIS A 178 20.44 5.14 -8.66
CA HIS A 178 20.90 6.52 -8.78
C HIS A 178 22.28 6.74 -8.14
N VAL A 179 22.58 6.08 -7.01
CA VAL A 179 23.92 6.11 -6.43
C VAL A 179 24.95 5.47 -7.37
N ALA A 180 24.64 4.32 -7.97
CA ALA A 180 25.51 3.67 -8.95
C ALA A 180 25.78 4.56 -10.17
N LYS A 181 24.74 5.22 -10.72
CA LYS A 181 24.89 6.19 -11.82
C LYS A 181 25.81 7.35 -11.41
N LEU A 182 25.69 7.84 -10.19
CA LEU A 182 26.52 8.95 -9.69
C LEU A 182 27.99 8.54 -9.56
N LEU A 183 28.26 7.31 -9.11
CA LEU A 183 29.60 6.73 -9.07
C LEU A 183 30.22 6.52 -10.46
N LYS A 184 29.41 6.56 -11.53
CA LYS A 184 29.78 6.07 -12.87
C LYS A 184 30.32 4.64 -12.79
N ASP A 185 29.68 3.85 -11.93
CA ASP A 185 30.08 2.48 -11.65
C ASP A 185 29.70 1.57 -12.82
N ASP A 186 30.64 0.72 -13.26
CA ASP A 186 30.45 -0.26 -14.32
C ASP A 186 29.72 -1.54 -13.83
N GLY A 187 28.96 -1.43 -12.73
CA GLY A 187 28.10 -2.48 -12.18
C GLY A 187 28.58 -3.13 -10.88
N PHE A 188 29.74 -2.76 -10.32
CA PHE A 188 30.28 -3.37 -9.11
C PHE A 188 29.37 -3.19 -7.88
N LEU A 189 28.82 -2.00 -7.68
CA LEU A 189 27.90 -1.71 -6.59
C LEU A 189 26.61 -2.51 -6.74
N ILE A 190 26.06 -2.58 -7.95
CA ILE A 190 24.82 -3.31 -8.25
C ILE A 190 25.03 -4.82 -8.09
N ASP A 191 26.17 -5.34 -8.51
CA ASP A 191 26.48 -6.77 -8.35
C ASP A 191 26.65 -7.15 -6.87
N ASP A 192 27.34 -6.33 -6.08
CA ASP A 192 27.48 -6.54 -4.63
C ASP A 192 26.12 -6.36 -3.92
N TRP A 193 25.30 -5.40 -4.36
CA TRP A 193 23.92 -5.25 -3.90
C TRP A 193 23.12 -6.53 -4.10
N ASN A 194 23.11 -7.05 -5.33
CA ASN A 194 22.39 -8.28 -5.67
C ASN A 194 22.88 -9.48 -4.88
N LYS A 195 24.18 -9.61 -4.70
CA LYS A 195 24.77 -10.70 -3.92
C LYS A 195 24.35 -10.67 -2.45
N ARG A 196 24.20 -9.47 -1.85
CA ARG A 196 23.87 -9.32 -0.42
C ARG A 196 22.38 -9.22 -0.13
N TYR A 197 21.62 -8.59 -1.03
CA TYR A 197 20.24 -8.15 -0.80
C TYR A 197 19.28 -8.56 -1.92
N GLY A 198 19.74 -9.26 -2.95
CA GLY A 198 18.92 -9.68 -4.09
C GLY A 198 17.82 -10.70 -3.75
N ASN A 199 17.79 -11.23 -2.53
CA ASN A 199 16.70 -12.05 -2.00
C ASN A 199 16.09 -11.34 -0.78
N PRO A 200 15.12 -10.43 -0.98
CA PRO A 200 14.57 -9.63 0.09
C PRO A 200 13.70 -10.48 1.03
N TYR A 201 13.34 -9.88 2.18
CA TYR A 201 12.26 -10.38 3.02
C TYR A 201 11.06 -9.44 2.92
N VAL A 202 9.87 -9.95 3.24
CA VAL A 202 8.67 -9.12 3.38
C VAL A 202 8.27 -9.07 4.85
N ILE A 203 8.28 -7.88 5.42
CA ILE A 203 7.85 -7.64 6.81
C ILE A 203 6.37 -7.25 6.77
N GLU A 204 5.52 -8.11 7.32
CA GLU A 204 4.12 -7.79 7.60
C GLU A 204 4.04 -7.13 8.98
N PHE A 205 3.52 -5.90 9.03
CA PHE A 205 3.33 -5.16 10.28
C PHE A 205 1.97 -4.46 10.27
N LYS A 206 1.59 -3.88 11.41
CA LYS A 206 0.37 -3.06 11.52
C LYS A 206 0.64 -1.65 12.02
N GLN A 207 -0.10 -0.69 11.48
CA GLN A 207 -0.13 0.70 11.95
C GLN A 207 -1.58 1.18 12.14
N PRO A 208 -1.83 2.16 13.02
CA PRO A 208 -3.11 2.85 13.05
C PRO A 208 -3.36 3.52 11.69
N LEU A 209 -4.60 3.44 11.19
CA LEU A 209 -4.95 3.96 9.87
C LEU A 209 -4.67 5.46 9.76
N TYR A 210 -4.90 6.23 10.83
CA TYR A 210 -4.64 7.68 10.85
C TYR A 210 -3.15 8.03 10.65
N ALA A 211 -2.24 7.10 10.93
CA ALA A 211 -0.79 7.31 10.79
C ALA A 211 -0.28 7.00 9.37
N VAL A 212 -1.16 6.53 8.48
CA VAL A 212 -0.80 6.04 7.14
C VAL A 212 -1.64 6.77 6.11
N HIS A 213 -0.99 7.21 5.04
CA HIS A 213 -1.66 7.66 3.84
C HIS A 213 -1.75 6.52 2.84
N ILE A 214 -2.97 6.10 2.49
CA ILE A 214 -3.20 5.09 1.46
C ILE A 214 -3.30 5.78 0.11
N SER A 215 -2.32 5.54 -0.77
CA SER A 215 -2.37 6.03 -2.14
C SER A 215 -3.20 5.08 -2.99
N SER A 216 -4.41 5.53 -3.37
CA SER A 216 -5.32 4.82 -4.27
C SER A 216 -6.27 5.80 -4.96
N ASN A 217 -6.86 5.39 -6.07
CA ASN A 217 -7.89 6.19 -6.77
C ASN A 217 -9.21 6.35 -5.98
N PHE A 218 -9.38 5.63 -4.86
CA PHE A 218 -10.62 5.63 -4.08
C PHE A 218 -10.58 6.54 -2.86
N ILE A 219 -9.38 6.82 -2.35
CA ILE A 219 -9.13 7.57 -1.11
C ILE A 219 -8.38 8.85 -1.49
N LEU A 220 -9.07 9.98 -1.39
CA LEU A 220 -8.48 11.29 -1.67
C LEU A 220 -7.43 11.65 -0.62
N SER A 221 -6.29 12.16 -1.07
CA SER A 221 -5.33 12.81 -0.17
C SER A 221 -5.88 14.15 0.32
N LYS A 222 -5.29 14.70 1.40
CA LYS A 222 -5.66 16.04 1.89
C LYS A 222 -5.49 17.07 0.78
N ASN A 223 -4.36 17.00 0.08
CA ASN A 223 -4.02 17.95 -0.97
C ASN A 223 -4.98 17.84 -2.15
N ASP A 224 -5.37 16.62 -2.54
CA ASP A 224 -6.33 16.41 -3.64
C ASP A 224 -7.72 16.90 -3.25
N PHE A 225 -8.19 16.59 -2.03
CA PHE A 225 -9.46 17.10 -1.52
C PHE A 225 -9.50 18.63 -1.49
N MET A 226 -8.46 19.27 -0.94
CA MET A 226 -8.35 20.73 -0.91
C MET A 226 -8.34 21.31 -2.33
N LYS A 227 -7.61 20.69 -3.26
CA LYS A 227 -7.53 21.13 -4.64
C LYS A 227 -8.87 21.01 -5.36
N GLU A 228 -9.60 19.90 -5.19
CA GLU A 228 -10.93 19.69 -5.78
C GLU A 228 -11.96 20.69 -5.25
N LYS A 229 -11.84 21.06 -3.97
CA LYS A 229 -12.75 21.98 -3.29
C LYS A 229 -12.28 23.44 -3.33
N TYR A 230 -11.13 23.72 -3.96
CA TYR A 230 -10.50 25.04 -4.03
C TYR A 230 -10.27 25.69 -2.65
N LEU A 231 -9.82 24.90 -1.68
CA LEU A 231 -9.65 25.32 -0.28
C LEU A 231 -8.20 25.73 0.01
N ASP A 232 -8.03 26.75 0.83
CA ASP A 232 -6.79 26.97 1.60
C ASP A 232 -6.76 26.17 2.91
N GLU A 233 -5.66 26.26 3.66
CA GLU A 233 -5.48 25.52 4.92
C GLU A 233 -6.52 25.87 5.99
N LYS A 234 -6.94 27.14 6.09
CA LYS A 234 -7.94 27.57 7.08
C LYS A 234 -9.33 27.10 6.69
N GLU A 235 -9.65 27.15 5.41
CA GLU A 235 -10.91 26.65 4.89
C GLU A 235 -11.00 25.12 5.05
N PHE A 236 -9.88 24.42 4.87
CA PHE A 236 -9.81 22.98 5.13
C PHE A 236 -10.12 22.62 6.59
N GLU A 237 -9.64 23.40 7.56
CA GLU A 237 -9.96 23.18 8.99
C GLU A 237 -11.47 23.17 9.27
N LEU A 238 -12.24 23.99 8.56
CA LEU A 238 -13.71 24.03 8.65
C LEU A 238 -14.38 22.83 7.95
N MET A 239 -13.69 22.20 7.01
CA MET A 239 -14.15 21.10 6.17
C MET A 239 -13.67 19.73 6.65
N GLN A 240 -12.98 19.66 7.79
CA GLN A 240 -12.37 18.44 8.32
C GLN A 240 -13.37 17.27 8.44
N ASN A 241 -14.60 17.54 8.88
CA ASN A 241 -15.65 16.51 8.99
C ASN A 241 -16.07 15.95 7.62
N GLU A 242 -16.13 16.79 6.59
CA GLU A 242 -16.47 16.35 5.23
C GLU A 242 -15.31 15.52 4.64
N TYR A 243 -14.08 15.96 4.86
CA TYR A 243 -12.91 15.19 4.45
C TYR A 243 -12.83 13.82 5.14
N ASP A 244 -13.12 13.76 6.44
CA ASP A 244 -13.15 12.49 7.18
C ASP A 244 -14.29 11.58 6.71
N LEU A 245 -15.45 12.14 6.33
CA LEU A 245 -16.52 11.39 5.68
C LEU A 245 -16.07 10.82 4.33
N GLU A 246 -15.42 11.62 3.49
CA GLU A 246 -14.89 11.18 2.20
C GLU A 246 -13.84 10.09 2.34
N LYS A 247 -13.00 10.14 3.39
CA LYS A 247 -12.08 9.02 3.69
C LYS A 247 -12.81 7.73 4.02
N LYS A 248 -13.86 7.79 4.86
CA LYS A 248 -14.65 6.60 5.23
C LYS A 248 -15.30 5.98 3.99
N LYS A 249 -15.94 6.81 3.16
CA LYS A 249 -16.56 6.39 1.90
C LYS A 249 -15.53 5.85 0.94
N GLY A 250 -14.39 6.53 0.79
CA GLY A 250 -13.27 6.09 -0.04
C GLY A 250 -12.71 4.73 0.35
N LEU A 251 -12.48 4.50 1.64
CA LEU A 251 -12.01 3.21 2.15
C LEU A 251 -13.06 2.11 1.93
N PHE A 252 -14.35 2.41 2.10
CA PHE A 252 -15.41 1.46 1.79
C PHE A 252 -15.49 1.14 0.30
N ARG A 253 -15.38 2.13 -0.60
CA ARG A 253 -15.30 1.91 -2.06
C ARG A 253 -14.14 0.98 -2.39
N LEU A 254 -12.97 1.23 -1.79
CA LEU A 254 -11.80 0.39 -1.99
C LEU A 254 -12.05 -1.06 -1.57
N LEU A 255 -12.61 -1.26 -0.37
CA LEU A 255 -12.99 -2.59 0.12
C LEU A 255 -14.00 -3.29 -0.78
N LEU A 256 -15.04 -2.57 -1.20
CA LEU A 256 -16.07 -3.10 -2.08
C LEU A 256 -15.46 -3.53 -3.42
N THR A 257 -14.63 -2.69 -4.03
CA THR A 257 -14.00 -3.02 -5.31
C THR A 257 -13.10 -4.25 -5.20
N ILE A 258 -12.24 -4.32 -4.17
CA ILE A 258 -11.41 -5.51 -3.93
C ILE A 258 -12.27 -6.75 -3.70
N PHE A 259 -13.33 -6.61 -2.90
CA PHE A 259 -14.24 -7.71 -2.59
C PHE A 259 -14.92 -8.25 -3.84
N MET A 260 -15.43 -7.36 -4.71
CA MET A 260 -16.10 -7.72 -5.95
C MET A 260 -15.13 -8.36 -6.97
N ASP A 261 -13.89 -7.87 -7.06
CA ASP A 261 -12.83 -8.47 -7.88
C ASP A 261 -12.54 -9.91 -7.42
N ASN A 262 -12.31 -10.12 -6.12
CA ASN A 262 -12.09 -11.46 -5.56
C ASN A 262 -13.31 -12.39 -5.70
N LEU A 263 -14.53 -11.85 -5.51
CA LEU A 263 -15.77 -12.60 -5.74
C LEU A 263 -15.88 -13.13 -7.16
N SER A 264 -15.48 -12.32 -8.15
CA SER A 264 -15.54 -12.68 -9.57
C SER A 264 -14.63 -13.86 -9.96
N ARG A 265 -13.59 -14.10 -9.15
CA ARG A 265 -12.58 -15.16 -9.39
C ARG A 265 -12.93 -16.44 -8.64
N ASP A 266 -13.04 -16.36 -7.31
CA ASP A 266 -13.13 -17.55 -6.45
C ASP A 266 -14.36 -17.57 -5.52
N GLY A 267 -14.88 -16.39 -5.18
CA GLY A 267 -15.91 -16.24 -4.15
C GLY A 267 -17.35 -16.53 -4.58
N LEU A 268 -17.61 -16.73 -5.89
CA LEU A 268 -18.94 -17.09 -6.38
C LEU A 268 -19.48 -18.38 -5.74
N SER A 269 -18.61 -19.36 -5.52
CA SER A 269 -19.00 -20.64 -4.91
C SER A 269 -19.46 -20.50 -3.45
N GLU A 270 -18.81 -19.61 -2.70
CA GLU A 270 -19.14 -19.32 -1.30
C GLU A 270 -20.50 -18.61 -1.18
N LEU A 271 -20.72 -17.57 -2.00
CA LEU A 271 -22.00 -16.87 -2.07
C LEU A 271 -23.13 -17.75 -2.61
N ALA A 272 -22.84 -18.65 -3.56
CA ALA A 272 -23.84 -19.47 -4.25
C ALA A 272 -24.16 -20.79 -3.55
N SER A 273 -23.71 -21.01 -2.32
CA SER A 273 -23.88 -22.27 -1.58
C SER A 273 -25.33 -22.79 -1.53
N ASN A 274 -26.34 -21.92 -1.73
CA ASN A 274 -27.77 -22.27 -1.77
C ASN A 274 -28.44 -22.16 -3.16
N HIS A 275 -27.71 -21.92 -4.25
CA HIS A 275 -28.26 -21.72 -5.59
C HIS A 275 -27.89 -22.86 -6.56
N ASP A 276 -28.81 -23.17 -7.48
CA ASP A 276 -28.69 -24.24 -8.50
C ASP A 276 -27.37 -24.13 -9.30
N GLU A 277 -26.75 -25.28 -9.57
CA GLU A 277 -25.48 -25.44 -10.26
C GLU A 277 -25.49 -24.82 -11.68
N THR A 278 -26.67 -24.77 -12.30
CA THR A 278 -26.93 -24.08 -13.57
C THR A 278 -26.78 -22.55 -13.44
N ARG A 279 -27.29 -21.94 -12.35
CA ARG A 279 -27.14 -20.49 -12.08
C ARG A 279 -25.70 -20.13 -11.70
N ARG A 280 -24.99 -21.03 -11.01
CA ARG A 280 -23.55 -20.87 -10.72
C ARG A 280 -22.71 -20.71 -11.99
N ARG A 281 -23.07 -21.40 -13.08
CA ARG A 281 -22.39 -21.32 -14.39
C ARG A 281 -22.85 -20.13 -15.26
N LEU A 282 -24.06 -19.63 -15.04
CA LEU A 282 -24.67 -18.52 -15.82
C LEU A 282 -24.23 -17.13 -15.37
N LEU A 283 -23.66 -16.99 -14.17
CA LEU A 283 -22.85 -15.83 -13.81
C LEU A 283 -21.63 -15.77 -14.72
N ARG A 284 -21.84 -15.31 -15.95
CA ARG A 284 -20.76 -14.97 -16.85
C ARG A 284 -19.96 -13.92 -16.11
N ASN A 285 -18.75 -14.33 -15.75
CA ASN A 285 -17.55 -13.55 -15.51
C ASN A 285 -17.59 -12.12 -16.08
N SER A 286 -18.20 -11.89 -17.25
CA SER A 286 -18.32 -10.60 -17.92
C SER A 286 -19.07 -9.50 -17.18
N SER A 287 -20.16 -9.75 -16.44
CA SER A 287 -20.96 -8.64 -15.85
C SER A 287 -20.29 -8.03 -14.61
N ILE A 288 -19.75 -8.87 -13.72
CA ILE A 288 -18.97 -8.42 -12.56
C ILE A 288 -17.61 -7.89 -13.02
N LYS A 289 -16.93 -8.56 -13.97
CA LYS A 289 -15.68 -8.02 -14.54
C LYS A 289 -15.88 -6.68 -15.24
N ARG A 290 -17.05 -6.40 -15.80
CA ARG A 290 -17.35 -5.12 -16.45
C ARG A 290 -17.56 -3.97 -15.46
N LEU A 291 -18.08 -4.25 -14.27
CA LEU A 291 -18.36 -3.23 -13.24
C LEU A 291 -17.18 -3.00 -12.29
N TYR A 292 -16.47 -4.08 -11.94
CA TYR A 292 -15.44 -4.07 -10.90
C TYR A 292 -14.17 -4.85 -11.27
N GLY A 293 -14.15 -5.51 -12.43
CA GLY A 293 -12.96 -6.21 -12.91
C GLY A 293 -11.94 -5.22 -13.43
N GLY A 294 -10.71 -5.34 -12.96
CA GLY A 294 -9.62 -4.45 -13.36
C GLY A 294 -8.91 -3.78 -12.20
N LEU A 295 -9.20 -4.13 -10.94
CA LEU A 295 -8.33 -3.72 -9.84
C LEU A 295 -7.03 -4.56 -9.85
N GLY A 296 -6.20 -4.30 -10.86
CA GLY A 296 -4.79 -4.70 -10.94
C GLY A 296 -3.89 -3.80 -10.11
N GLU A 297 -4.46 -2.88 -9.32
CA GLU A 297 -3.69 -1.84 -8.66
C GLU A 297 -3.07 -2.35 -7.35
N MET A 298 -1.75 -2.23 -7.24
CA MET A 298 -1.11 -2.22 -5.94
C MET A 298 -1.47 -0.96 -5.19
N ILE A 299 -1.61 -1.09 -3.88
CA ILE A 299 -2.05 0.02 -3.04
C ILE A 299 -0.93 0.31 -2.05
N CYS A 300 -0.38 1.51 -2.16
CA CYS A 300 0.79 1.91 -1.37
C CYS A 300 0.37 2.50 -0.02
N ALA A 301 1.07 2.11 1.03
CA ALA A 301 1.09 2.80 2.31
C ALA A 301 2.26 3.77 2.34
N VAL A 302 1.94 5.06 2.39
CA VAL A 302 2.87 6.16 2.56
C VAL A 302 2.81 6.63 4.01
N VAL A 303 3.96 6.86 4.62
CA VAL A 303 4.06 7.24 6.04
C VAL A 303 4.96 8.47 6.11
N SER A 304 4.76 9.33 7.11
CA SER A 304 5.63 10.48 7.30
C SER A 304 7.06 10.02 7.63
N LYS A 305 8.08 10.73 7.11
CA LYS A 305 9.52 10.38 7.21
C LYS A 305 10.07 10.16 8.63
N ASN A 306 9.34 10.60 9.66
CA ASN A 306 9.75 10.55 11.06
C ASN A 306 9.03 9.44 11.85
N ILE A 307 8.25 8.59 11.20
CA ILE A 307 7.57 7.48 11.86
C ILE A 307 8.47 6.27 11.78
N ASN A 308 8.67 5.57 12.90
CA ASN A 308 9.31 4.27 12.93
C ASN A 308 8.29 3.16 13.20
N VAL A 309 8.56 1.94 12.73
CA VAL A 309 7.73 0.77 13.07
C VAL A 309 8.48 -0.08 14.10
N PRO A 310 8.13 0.01 15.39
CA PRO A 310 8.80 -0.77 16.42
C PRO A 310 8.51 -2.26 16.27
N ARG A 311 9.42 -3.10 16.76
CA ARG A 311 9.36 -4.57 16.68
C ARG A 311 8.02 -5.16 17.14
N ASN A 312 7.37 -4.56 18.15
CA ASN A 312 6.08 -5.02 18.66
C ASN A 312 4.89 -4.80 17.71
N LYS A 313 5.10 -4.12 16.56
CA LYS A 313 4.13 -3.97 15.48
C LYS A 313 4.33 -4.95 14.34
N ILE A 314 5.47 -5.63 14.28
CA ILE A 314 5.76 -6.67 13.30
C ILE A 314 4.91 -7.90 13.64
N LEU A 315 4.15 -8.37 12.67
CA LEU A 315 3.26 -9.53 12.77
C LEU A 315 3.95 -10.78 12.25
N LYS A 316 4.65 -10.67 11.12
CA LYS A 316 5.31 -11.79 10.45
C LYS A 316 6.43 -11.30 9.54
N VAL A 317 7.45 -12.13 9.36
CA VAL A 317 8.46 -11.97 8.31
C VAL A 317 8.34 -13.15 7.35
N TRP A 318 8.22 -12.84 6.06
CA TRP A 318 8.05 -13.79 4.98
C TRP A 318 9.33 -13.90 4.16
N GLU A 319 9.63 -15.10 3.66
CA GLU A 319 10.51 -15.24 2.51
C GLU A 319 9.82 -14.61 1.29
N PHE A 320 10.56 -13.93 0.42
CA PHE A 320 9.98 -13.21 -0.72
C PHE A 320 9.14 -14.10 -1.64
N GLU A 321 9.68 -15.24 -2.07
CA GLU A 321 8.98 -16.18 -2.95
C GLU A 321 7.74 -16.79 -2.30
N GLU A 322 7.80 -17.06 -0.99
CA GLU A 322 6.64 -17.52 -0.23
C GLU A 322 5.54 -16.45 -0.21
N PHE A 323 5.92 -15.18 0.03
CA PHE A 323 4.98 -14.07 0.00
C PHE A 323 4.36 -13.89 -1.39
N GLN A 324 5.15 -13.83 -2.46
CA GLN A 324 4.64 -13.66 -3.83
C GLN A 324 3.63 -14.75 -4.19
N LYS A 325 3.98 -16.02 -3.91
CA LYS A 325 3.08 -17.16 -4.17
C LYS A 325 1.77 -17.05 -3.39
N ASN A 326 1.83 -16.68 -2.12
CA ASN A 326 0.62 -16.53 -1.30
C ASN A 326 -0.19 -15.29 -1.72
N ALA A 327 0.47 -14.18 -2.05
CA ALA A 327 -0.19 -12.98 -2.55
C ALA A 327 -0.97 -13.27 -3.83
N MET A 328 -0.39 -13.98 -4.79
CA MET A 328 -1.09 -14.39 -6.01
C MET A 328 -2.30 -15.30 -5.70
N LYS A 329 -2.12 -16.29 -4.83
CA LYS A 329 -3.18 -17.20 -4.41
C LYS A 329 -4.32 -16.47 -3.69
N ASP A 330 -4.01 -15.59 -2.75
CA ASP A 330 -4.98 -14.84 -1.95
C ASP A 330 -5.82 -13.86 -2.80
N ASN A 331 -5.33 -13.54 -4.00
CA ASN A 331 -6.01 -12.71 -5.01
C ASN A 331 -6.62 -13.54 -6.16
N GLY A 332 -6.62 -14.87 -6.08
CA GLY A 332 -7.25 -15.74 -7.07
C GLY A 332 -6.54 -15.82 -8.42
N TYR A 333 -5.22 -15.67 -8.44
CA TYR A 333 -4.39 -15.84 -9.65
C TYR A 333 -3.70 -17.21 -9.72
N LEU A 334 -3.73 -18.02 -8.65
CA LEU A 334 -3.18 -19.38 -8.54
C LEU A 334 -4.17 -20.27 -7.79
#